data_AF-A0A537XSC9-F1
#
_entry.id   AF-A0A537XSC9-F1
#
_cell.length_a   1.000
_cell.length_b   1.000
_cell.length_c   1.000
_cell.angle_alpha   90.00
_cell.angle_beta   90.00
_cell.angle_gamma   90.00
#
_symmetry.space_group_name_H-M   'P 1'
#
loop_
_entity.id
_entity.type
_entity.pdbx_description
1 polymer ?
#
loop_
_entity_poly.entity_id
_entity_poly.type
_entity_poly.pdbx_seq_one_letter_code
_entity_poly.pdbx_strand_id
1 'polypeptide(L)' 'MLLVGLTGGIGSGKSTVARMLEKRGAVVFDADVLARQAVAPGTP' A
#
# COMPACT_ATOMS: atom_id res chain seq x y z
N MET A 1 3.55 -2.79 17.92
CA MET A 1 2.77 -2.37 16.73
C MET A 1 2.57 -3.60 15.86
N LEU A 2 1.35 -3.86 15.39
CA LEU A 2 1.06 -5.00 14.52
C LEU A 2 1.36 -4.62 13.06
N LEU A 3 2.16 -5.42 12.36
CA LEU A 3 2.46 -5.25 10.94
C LEU A 3 1.83 -6.38 10.14
N VAL A 4 1.09 -6.05 9.09
CA VAL A 4 0.34 -7.01 8.27
C VAL A 4 0.68 -6.78 6.80
N GLY A 5 1.10 -7.83 6.10
CA GLY A 5 1.32 -7.81 4.65
C GLY A 5 0.01 -8.09 3.91
N LEU A 6 -0.45 -7.15 3.09
CA LEU A 6 -1.60 -7.32 2.20
C LEU A 6 -1.12 -7.64 0.78
N THR A 7 -1.37 -8.87 0.32
CA THR A 7 -0.97 -9.36 -1.01
C THR A 7 -2.15 -9.99 -1.77
N GLY A 8 -1.93 -10.37 -3.03
CA GLY A 8 -2.94 -10.90 -3.94
C GLY A 8 -2.59 -10.64 -5.41
N GLY A 9 -3.17 -11.40 -6.32
CA GLY A 9 -2.95 -11.27 -7.77
C GLY A 9 -3.53 -9.98 -8.38
N ILE A 10 -3.30 -9.79 -9.68
CA ILE A 10 -3.93 -8.69 -10.45
C ILE A 10 -5.46 -8.87 -10.40
N GLY A 11 -6.19 -7.77 -10.17
CA GLY A 11 -7.66 -7.81 -10.09
C GLY A 11 -8.24 -8.40 -8.81
N SER A 12 -7.42 -8.84 -7.84
CA SER A 12 -7.92 -9.49 -6.61
C SER A 12 -8.55 -8.55 -5.57
N GLY A 13 -8.65 -7.24 -5.86
CA GLY A 13 -9.26 -6.27 -4.96
C GLY A 13 -8.40 -5.81 -3.78
N LYS A 14 -7.06 -5.97 -3.83
CA LYS A 14 -6.13 -5.51 -2.77
C LYS A 14 -6.39 -4.06 -2.34
N SER A 15 -6.50 -3.13 -3.31
CA SER A 15 -6.74 -1.71 -3.04
C SER A 15 -8.09 -1.47 -2.36
N THR A 16 -9.09 -2.32 -2.60
CA THR A 16 -10.38 -2.26 -1.90
C THR A 16 -10.22 -2.67 -0.44
N VAL A 17 -9.53 -3.78 -0.18
CA VAL A 17 -9.26 -4.26 1.20
C VAL A 17 -8.41 -3.25 1.97
N ALA A 18 -7.37 -2.68 1.33
CA ALA A 18 -6.55 -1.62 1.91
C ALA A 18 -7.40 -0.44 2.39
N ARG A 19 -8.27 0.11 1.54
CA ARG A 19 -9.21 1.20 1.91
C ARG A 19 -10.18 0.80 3.02
N MET A 20 -10.60 -0.46 3.07
CA MET A 20 -11.47 -0.96 4.14
C MET A 20 -10.73 -1.04 5.49
N LEU A 21 -9.42 -1.29 5.48
CA LEU A 21 -8.57 -1.25 6.67
C LEU A 21 -8.30 0.20 7.11
N GLU A 22 -8.01 1.10 6.16
CA GLU A 22 -7.83 2.54 6.45
C GLU A 22 -9.07 3.13 7.14
N LYS A 23 -10.27 2.84 6.63
CA LYS A 23 -11.54 3.27 7.23
C LYS A 23 -11.75 2.77 8.66
N ARG A 24 -11.02 1.74 9.09
CA ARG A 24 -11.05 1.17 10.45
C ARG A 24 -9.87 1.67 11.31
N GLY A 25 -9.11 2.64 10.82
CA GLY A 25 -7.99 3.26 11.56
C GLY A 25 -6.64 2.61 11.31
N ALA A 26 -6.51 1.68 10.36
CA ALA A 26 -5.20 1.17 9.98
C ALA A 26 -4.42 2.23 9.18
N VAL A 27 -3.13 2.33 9.44
CA VAL A 27 -2.20 3.06 8.57
C VAL A 27 -1.80 2.11 7.44
N VAL A 28 -2.01 2.52 6.19
CA VAL A 28 -1.66 1.72 5.01
C VAL A 28 -0.42 2.30 4.35
N PHE A 29 0.54 1.42 4.07
CA PHE A 29 1.72 1.71 3.27
C PHE A 29 1.57 0.99 1.92
N ASP A 30 1.41 1.76 0.84
CA ASP A 30 1.32 1.23 -0.52
C ASP A 30 2.72 1.12 -1.14
N ALA A 31 3.19 -0.11 -1.32
CA ALA A 31 4.52 -0.38 -1.85
C ALA A 31 4.69 0.13 -3.30
N ASP A 32 3.65 0.09 -4.13
CA ASP A 32 3.73 0.54 -5.53
C ASP A 32 3.88 2.06 -5.59
N VAL A 33 3.17 2.78 -4.72
CA VAL A 33 3.30 4.25 -4.59
C VAL A 33 4.70 4.61 -4.10
N LEU A 34 5.16 3.96 -3.04
CA LEU A 34 6.48 4.24 -2.45
C LEU A 34 7.61 3.91 -3.43
N ALA A 35 7.50 2.81 -4.19
CA ALA A 35 8.48 2.45 -5.21
C ALA A 35 8.55 3.51 -6.33
N ARG A 36 7.40 4.03 -6.80
CA ARG A 36 7.38 5.13 -7.78
C ARG A 36 7.98 6.42 -7.22
N GLN A 37 7.74 6.73 -5.96
CA GLN A 37 8.32 7.91 -5.31
C GLN A 37 9.83 7.78 -5.14
N ALA A 38 10.32 6.57 -4.82
CA ALA A 38 11.75 6.31 -4.62
C ALA A 38 12.60 6.49 -5.88
N VAL A 39 11.98 6.48 -7.07
CA VAL A 39 12.66 6.69 -8.36
C VAL A 39 12.27 8.02 -9.01
N ALA A 40 11.63 8.92 -8.27
CA ALA A 40 11.21 10.21 -8.80
C ALA A 40 12.44 11.09 -9.14
N PRO A 41 12.38 11.97 -10.16
CA PRO A 41 13.49 12.85 -10.48
C PRO A 41 13.96 13.65 -9.26
N GLY A 42 15.27 13.62 -8.97
CA GLY A 42 15.86 14.32 -7.84
C GLY A 42 15.86 13.52 -6.52
N THR A 43 15.40 12.27 -6.51
CA THR A 43 15.68 11.35 -5.40
C THR A 43 17.11 10.78 -5.52
N PRO A 44 17.79 10.49 -4.39
CA PRO A 44 19.14 9.92 -4.38
C PRO A 44 19.24 8.55 -5.06
#